data_AF-A0A1M3MRS8-F1
#
_entry.id   AF-A0A1M3MRS8-F1
#
_cell.length_a   1.000
_cell.length_b   1.000
_cell.length_c   1.000
_cell.angle_alpha   90.00
_cell.angle_beta   90.00
_cell.angle_gamma   90.00
#
_symmetry.space_group_name_H-M   'P 1'
#
loop_
_entity.id
_entity.type
_entity.pdbx_description
1 polymer ?
#
loop_
_entity_poly.entity_id
_entity_poly.type
_entity_poly.pdbx_seq_one_letter_code
_entity_poly.pdbx_strand_id
1 'polypeptide(L)'
;MRWIITKDHWGGCIGLGEDADGAPARGKPEDGDALPMEFRLYDPRGSLLFEGRCGDIDADWWHGFEPLIYLWNPFRVRRLYYRRAGTKKRWRMFRQP
;
A
#
# COMPACT_ATOMS: atom_id res chain seq x y z
N MET A 1 10.09 10.48 1.13
CA MET A 1 9.70 9.19 1.73
C MET A 1 8.41 8.68 1.13
N ARG A 2 8.54 7.64 0.32
CA ARG A 2 7.42 6.96 -0.34
C ARG A 2 7.50 5.51 0.12
N TRP A 3 6.67 5.13 1.08
CA TRP A 3 6.74 3.79 1.66
C TRP A 3 5.42 3.05 1.46
N ILE A 4 5.54 1.74 1.31
CA ILE A 4 4.49 0.79 1.63
C ILE A 4 4.97 -0.07 2.78
N ILE A 5 4.13 -0.19 3.81
CA ILE A 5 4.36 -1.11 4.92
C ILE A 5 3.17 -2.04 4.95
N THR A 6 3.40 -3.31 4.63
CA THR A 6 2.33 -4.26 4.28
C THR A 6 2.46 -5.52 5.10
N LYS A 7 1.34 -6.11 5.46
CA LYS A 7 1.23 -7.46 6.00
C LYS A 7 0.52 -8.34 4.99
N ASP A 8 1.12 -9.46 4.66
CA ASP A 8 0.47 -10.50 3.88
C ASP A 8 -0.47 -11.34 4.76
N HIS A 9 -1.33 -12.14 4.15
CA HIS A 9 -2.28 -12.97 4.89
C HIS A 9 -1.63 -14.07 5.76
N TRP A 10 -0.34 -14.38 5.53
CA TRP A 10 0.45 -15.32 6.31
C TRP A 10 1.17 -14.65 7.50
N GLY A 11 1.01 -13.34 7.67
CA GLY A 11 1.67 -12.55 8.72
C GLY A 11 3.07 -12.07 8.36
N GLY A 12 3.54 -12.28 7.13
CA GLY A 12 4.77 -11.71 6.60
C GLY A 12 4.65 -10.20 6.46
N CYS A 13 5.73 -9.46 6.76
CA CYS A 13 5.76 -8.01 6.60
C CYS A 13 6.74 -7.61 5.50
N ILE A 14 6.29 -6.70 4.62
CA ILE A 14 7.11 -6.09 3.57
C ILE A 14 7.04 -4.59 3.76
N GLY A 15 8.18 -3.98 4.09
CA GLY A 15 8.38 -2.54 4.09
C GLY A 15 9.28 -2.13 2.94
N LEU A 16 8.72 -1.56 1.88
CA LEU A 16 9.47 -1.16 0.68
C LEU A 16 9.17 0.30 0.36
N GLY A 17 10.18 1.04 -0.04
CA GLY A 17 10.00 2.42 -0.42
C GLY A 17 11.26 3.09 -0.92
N GLU A 18 11.18 4.40 -1.04
CA GLU A 18 12.30 5.29 -1.31
C GLU A 18 12.55 6.21 -0.10
N ASP A 19 13.81 6.46 0.20
CA ASP A 19 14.24 7.40 1.23
C ASP A 19 14.03 8.88 0.81
N ALA A 20 14.75 9.81 1.43
CA ALA A 20 14.65 11.24 1.10
C ALA A 20 15.34 11.59 -0.23
N ASP A 21 16.33 10.79 -0.65
CA ASP A 21 17.14 10.99 -1.84
C ASP A 21 16.58 10.21 -3.05
N GLY A 22 15.50 9.45 -2.85
CA GLY A 22 14.89 8.61 -3.87
C GLY A 22 15.56 7.23 -4.00
N ALA A 23 16.44 6.86 -3.06
CA ALA A 23 17.11 5.56 -3.13
C ALA A 23 16.19 4.44 -2.57
N PRO A 24 16.17 3.25 -3.20
CA PRO A 24 15.41 2.13 -2.69
C PRO A 24 15.83 1.74 -1.27
N ALA A 25 14.86 1.65 -0.37
CA ALA A 25 15.09 1.38 1.03
C ALA A 25 14.06 0.38 1.58
N ARG A 26 14.41 -0.23 2.72
CA ARG A 26 13.52 -1.13 3.47
C ARG A 26 13.04 -0.46 4.74
N GLY A 27 11.73 -0.51 4.95
CA GLY A 27 11.05 0.09 6.08
C GLY A 27 10.76 -0.96 7.14
N LYS A 28 10.62 -0.52 8.37
CA LYS A 28 10.16 -1.35 9.48
C LYS A 28 8.64 -1.27 9.59
N PRO A 29 7.99 -2.25 10.27
CA PRO A 29 6.55 -2.19 10.50
C PRO A 29 6.08 -0.88 11.14
N GLU A 30 6.88 -0.29 12.05
CA GLU A 30 6.52 0.92 12.80
C GLU A 30 6.51 2.18 11.90
N ASP A 31 7.29 2.18 10.82
CA ASP A 31 7.30 3.29 9.85
C ASP A 31 5.94 3.44 9.15
N GLY A 32 5.09 2.42 9.21
CA GLY A 32 3.75 2.41 8.65
C GLY A 32 2.78 3.32 9.40
N ASP A 33 3.02 3.59 10.68
CA ASP A 33 2.11 4.39 11.50
C ASP A 33 2.10 5.87 11.10
N ALA A 34 3.20 6.35 10.51
CA ALA A 34 3.32 7.71 9.97
C ALA A 34 2.65 7.88 8.61
N LEU A 35 2.24 6.79 7.95
CA LEU A 35 1.74 6.84 6.58
C LEU A 35 0.23 7.20 6.53
N PRO A 36 -0.16 8.11 5.62
CA PRO A 36 -1.47 8.75 5.65
C PRO A 36 -2.62 7.89 5.12
N MET A 37 -2.32 6.77 4.46
CA MET A 37 -3.33 5.90 3.85
C MET A 37 -3.24 4.49 4.41
N GLU A 38 -4.41 3.88 4.57
CA GLU A 38 -4.55 2.42 4.68
C GLU A 38 -4.94 1.87 3.31
N PHE A 39 -4.45 0.69 2.97
CA PHE A 39 -4.81 0.01 1.74
C PHE A 39 -5.13 -1.48 1.97
N ARG A 40 -5.89 -2.05 1.04
CA ARG A 40 -6.19 -3.49 0.94
C ARG A 40 -6.09 -3.95 -0.50
N LEU A 41 -5.39 -5.06 -0.70
CA LEU A 41 -5.16 -5.71 -1.99
C LEU A 41 -5.86 -7.06 -2.00
N TYR A 42 -6.68 -7.29 -3.02
CA TYR A 42 -7.43 -8.51 -3.19
C TYR A 42 -7.05 -9.26 -4.46
N ASP A 43 -7.08 -10.58 -4.38
CA ASP A 43 -6.99 -11.47 -5.53
C ASP A 43 -8.21 -11.30 -6.46
N PRO A 44 -8.21 -11.94 -7.65
CA PRO A 44 -9.36 -11.88 -8.58
C PRO A 44 -10.66 -12.48 -8.02
N ARG A 45 -10.57 -13.40 -7.05
CA ARG A 45 -11.70 -14.08 -6.41
C ARG A 45 -12.28 -13.28 -5.23
N GLY A 46 -11.60 -12.21 -4.80
CA GLY A 46 -12.00 -11.36 -3.68
C GLY A 46 -11.38 -11.75 -2.34
N SER A 47 -10.36 -12.62 -2.32
CA SER A 47 -9.60 -12.94 -1.11
C SER A 47 -8.64 -11.81 -0.79
N LEU A 48 -8.59 -11.38 0.48
CA LEU A 48 -7.61 -10.39 0.94
C LEU A 48 -6.22 -11.02 0.93
N LEU A 49 -5.29 -10.42 0.18
CA LEU A 49 -3.90 -10.90 0.11
C LEU A 49 -2.95 -10.06 0.94
N PHE A 50 -3.11 -8.73 0.89
CA PHE A 50 -2.28 -7.79 1.63
C PHE A 50 -3.13 -6.66 2.18
N GLU A 51 -2.76 -6.19 3.36
CA GLU A 51 -3.23 -4.90 3.88
C GLU A 51 -2.09 -4.17 4.55
N GLY A 52 -2.21 -2.85 4.66
CA GLY A 52 -1.12 -2.06 5.20
C GLY A 52 -1.33 -0.58 5.05
N ARG A 53 -0.21 0.14 5.10
CA ARG A 53 -0.13 1.58 5.04
C ARG A 53 0.71 2.02 3.84
N CYS A 54 0.34 3.13 3.21
CA CYS A 54 1.06 3.67 2.06
C CYS A 54 1.05 5.20 2.02
N GLY A 55 1.83 5.75 1.09
CA GLY A 55 1.87 7.19 0.79
C GLY A 55 0.51 7.76 0.38
N ASP A 56 0.45 9.08 0.24
CA ASP A 56 -0.80 9.79 -0.06
C ASP A 56 -1.23 9.63 -1.53
N ILE A 57 -2.09 8.63 -1.78
CA ILE A 57 -2.67 8.35 -3.10
C ILE A 57 -3.53 9.52 -3.61
N ASP A 58 -4.17 10.32 -2.74
CA ASP A 58 -4.99 11.44 -3.20
C ASP A 58 -4.14 12.63 -3.65
N ALA A 59 -2.99 12.84 -3.01
CA ALA A 59 -2.07 13.93 -3.34
C ALA A 59 -1.25 13.59 -4.60
N ASP A 60 -0.79 12.34 -4.71
CA ASP A 60 -0.02 11.86 -5.84
C ASP A 60 -0.32 10.37 -6.07
N TRP A 61 -1.23 10.11 -7.01
CA TRP A 61 -1.70 8.75 -7.25
C TRP A 61 -0.58 7.84 -7.77
N TRP A 62 0.39 8.37 -8.53
CA TRP A 62 1.48 7.59 -9.06
C TRP A 62 2.42 7.20 -7.93
N HIS A 63 2.96 8.15 -7.19
CA HIS A 63 3.96 7.86 -6.15
C HIS A 63 3.36 7.22 -4.88
N GLY A 64 2.08 7.46 -4.58
CA GLY A 64 1.37 6.74 -3.52
C GLY A 64 1.09 5.28 -3.86
N PHE A 65 1.04 4.96 -5.16
CA PHE A 65 0.76 3.62 -5.68
C PHE A 65 2.00 2.84 -6.13
N GLU A 66 3.03 3.51 -6.64
CA GLU A 66 4.20 2.93 -7.29
C GLU A 66 4.84 1.80 -6.48
N PRO A 67 5.07 1.93 -5.16
CA PRO A 67 5.64 0.83 -4.39
C PRO A 67 4.68 -0.39 -4.29
N LEU A 68 3.36 -0.20 -4.41
CA LEU A 68 2.36 -1.29 -4.45
C LEU A 68 2.40 -2.07 -5.77
N ILE A 69 2.96 -1.53 -6.86
CA ILE A 69 3.13 -2.25 -8.13
C ILE A 69 3.99 -3.50 -7.94
N TYR A 70 4.96 -3.45 -7.02
CA TYR A 70 5.80 -4.58 -6.66
C TYR A 70 4.98 -5.78 -6.15
N LEU A 71 3.86 -5.53 -5.47
CA LEU A 71 2.94 -6.58 -5.01
C LEU A 71 1.94 -6.99 -6.11
N TRP A 72 1.61 -6.06 -7.01
CA TRP A 72 0.52 -6.24 -7.94
C TRP A 72 0.77 -7.36 -8.96
N ASN A 73 1.93 -7.33 -9.63
CA ASN A 73 2.24 -8.26 -10.71
C ASN A 73 2.58 -9.67 -10.22
N PRO A 74 3.45 -9.88 -9.22
CA PRO A 74 3.81 -11.23 -8.76
C PRO A 74 2.64 -11.97 -8.12
N PHE A 75 1.80 -11.27 -7.35
CA PHE A 75 0.71 -11.88 -6.59
C PHE A 75 -0.66 -11.79 -7.28
N ARG A 76 -0.69 -11.35 -8.56
CA ARG A 76 -1.90 -11.25 -9.39
C ARG A 76 -3.04 -10.50 -8.71
N VAL A 77 -2.72 -9.46 -7.95
CA VAL A 77 -3.70 -8.59 -7.31
C VAL A 77 -4.52 -7.88 -8.39
N ARG A 78 -5.83 -7.74 -8.20
CA ARG A 78 -6.71 -7.08 -9.20
C ARG A 78 -7.57 -5.97 -8.64
N ARG A 79 -7.69 -5.87 -7.31
CA ARG A 79 -8.53 -4.85 -6.67
C ARG A 79 -7.76 -4.22 -5.53
N LEU A 80 -7.51 -2.92 -5.66
CA LEU A 80 -6.96 -2.07 -4.62
C LEU A 80 -8.08 -1.22 -4.04
N TYR A 81 -8.19 -1.26 -2.72
CA TYR A 81 -9.01 -0.35 -1.94
C TYR A 81 -8.14 0.46 -1.02
N TYR A 82 -8.45 1.74 -0.84
CA TYR A 82 -7.71 2.62 0.05
C TYR A 82 -8.62 3.62 0.78
N ARG A 83 -8.15 4.12 1.92
CA ARG A 83 -8.79 5.19 2.68
C ARG A 83 -7.76 5.92 3.54
N ARG A 84 -8.17 7.07 4.09
CA ARG A 84 -7.35 7.79 5.07
C ARG A 84 -7.14 6.94 6.33
N ALA A 85 -5.88 6.86 6.73
CA ALA A 85 -5.40 6.30 7.98
C ALA A 85 -6.27 6.69 9.18
N GLY A 86 -6.63 5.72 10.03
CA GLY A 86 -7.32 5.99 11.30
C GLY A 86 -8.75 6.53 11.17
N THR A 87 -9.30 6.56 9.95
CA THR A 87 -10.68 7.00 9.72
C THR A 87 -11.66 5.83 9.61
N LYS A 88 -12.92 6.07 9.98
CA LYS A 88 -14.04 5.15 9.70
C LYS A 88 -14.66 5.37 8.31
N LYS A 89 -14.00 6.12 7.43
CA LYS A 89 -14.49 6.36 6.07
C LYS A 89 -14.57 5.05 5.30
N ARG A 90 -15.49 4.99 4.34
CA ARG A 90 -15.62 3.85 3.43
C ARG A 90 -14.34 3.71 2.60
N TRP A 91 -13.97 2.46 2.34
CA TRP A 91 -12.92 2.10 1.42
C TRP A 91 -13.28 2.57 0.01
N ARG A 92 -12.36 3.27 -0.65
CA ARG A 92 -12.49 3.68 -2.05
C ARG A 92 -11.74 2.70 -2.92
N MET A 93 -12.38 2.22 -3.98
CA MET A 93 -11.70 1.43 -4.99
C MET A 93 -10.79 2.35 -5.81
N PHE A 94 -9.53 1.97 -5.95
CA PHE A 94 -8.63 2.63 -6.89
C PHE A 94 -9.08 2.31 -8.31
N ARG A 95 -9.29 3.36 -9.09
CA ARG A 95 -9.51 3.30 -10.54
C ARG A 95 -8.42 4.19 -11.13
N GLN A 96 -7.64 3.63 -12.06
CA GLN A 96 -6.69 4.45 -12.81
C GLN A 96 -7.47 5.58 -13.49
N PRO A 97 -6.98 6.83 -13.40
CA PRO A 97 -7.55 7.93 -14.15
C PRO A 97 -7.50 7.67 -15.66
#